data_AF-A0A7C6DKP9-F1
#
_entry.id   AF-A0A7C6DKP9-F1
#
_cell.length_a   1.000
_cell.length_b   1.000
_cell.length_c   1.000
_cell.angle_alpha   90.00
_cell.angle_beta   90.00
_cell.angle_gamma   90.00
#
_symmetry.space_group_name_H-M   'P 1'
#
loop_
_entity.id
_entity.type
_entity.pdbx_description
1 polymer ?
#
loop_
_entity_poly.entity_id
_entity_poly.type
_entity_poly.pdbx_seq_one_letter_code
_entity_poly.pdbx_strand_id
1 'polypeptide(L)' 'MAELGKFAQSLGLTIIWSLVSILIAVVLFEVLDRKYHLMREIFEENSTAAAVLAGSFVIGIFYVVAQIVTH' A
#
# COMPACT_ATOMS: atom_id res chain seq x y z
N MET A 1 1.38 14.78 32.47
CA MET A 1 0.18 14.18 31.84
C MET A 1 -0.04 14.65 30.39
N ALA A 2 0.29 15.90 30.02
CA ALA A 2 0.11 16.41 28.65
C ALA A 2 0.94 15.68 27.57
N GLU A 3 2.13 15.17 27.91
CA GLU A 3 2.99 14.46 26.93
C GLU A 3 2.48 13.06 26.58
N LEU A 4 1.93 12.33 27.55
CA LEU A 4 1.31 11.02 27.31
C LEU A 4 0.10 11.12 26.37
N GLY A 5 -0.69 12.19 26.49
CA GLY A 5 -1.80 12.47 25.59
C GLY A 5 -1.35 12.71 24.16
N LYS A 6 -0.28 13.51 23.97
CA LYS A 6 0.30 13.75 22.63
C LYS A 6 0.89 12.47 22.03
N PHE A 7 1.58 11.67 22.82
CA PHE A 7 2.16 10.39 22.38
C PHE A 7 1.09 9.40 21.92
N ALA A 8 0.02 9.22 22.70
CA ALA A 8 -1.10 8.35 22.32
C ALA A 8 -1.81 8.85 21.06
N GLN A 9 -1.94 10.17 20.89
CA GLN A 9 -2.54 10.77 19.71
C GLN A 9 -1.68 10.54 18.45
N SER A 10 -0.35 10.69 18.55
CA SER A 10 0.57 10.40 17.45
C SER A 10 0.50 8.93 17.04
N LEU A 11 0.55 8.00 18.00
CA LEU A 11 0.43 6.56 17.72
C LEU A 11 -0.91 6.21 17.04
N GLY A 12 -2.01 6.78 17.52
CA GLY A 12 -3.33 6.58 16.93
C GLY A 12 -3.38 7.06 15.47
N LEU A 13 -2.82 8.24 15.20
CA LEU A 13 -2.73 8.78 13.84
C LEU A 13 -1.86 7.89 12.93
N THR A 14 -0.69 7.44 13.39
CA THR A 14 0.18 6.55 12.63
C THR A 14 -0.53 5.25 12.25
N ILE A 15 -1.27 4.64 13.18
CA ILE A 15 -2.02 3.41 12.92
C ILE A 15 -3.12 3.64 11.88
N ILE A 16 -3.89 4.72 12.03
CA ILE A 16 -4.99 5.05 11.10
C ILE A 16 -4.43 5.30 9.70
N TRP A 17 -3.40 6.13 9.57
CA TRP A 17 -2.79 6.44 8.27
C TRP A 17 -2.16 5.21 7.62
N SER A 18 -1.53 4.35 8.42
CA SER A 18 -1.00 3.08 7.93
C SER A 18 -2.12 2.18 7.40
N LEU A 19 -3.22 2.03 8.12
CA LEU A 19 -4.40 1.27 7.66
C LEU A 19 -5.01 1.86 6.38
N VAL A 20 -5.19 3.18 6.32
CA VAL A 20 -5.70 3.88 5.12
C VAL A 20 -4.80 3.61 3.91
N SER A 21 -3.47 3.67 4.10
CA SER A 21 -2.51 3.43 3.01
C SER A 21 -2.61 2.01 2.45
N ILE A 22 -2.75 1.00 3.33
CA ILE A 22 -2.93 -0.40 2.93
C ILE A 22 -4.25 -0.55 2.16
N LEU A 23 -5.32 0.08 2.65
CA LEU A 23 -6.64 0.00 2.05
C LEU A 23 -6.66 0.61 0.63
N ILE A 24 -6.02 1.76 0.46
CA ILE A 24 -5.82 2.39 -0.87
C ILE A 24 -5.07 1.44 -1.81
N ALA A 25 -4.01 0.80 -1.34
CA ALA A 25 -3.22 -0.11 -2.15
C ALA A 25 -3.99 -1.35 -2.58
N VAL A 26 -4.77 -1.95 -1.68
CA VAL A 26 -5.62 -3.11 -1.98
C VAL A 26 -6.69 -2.74 -3.01
N VAL A 27 -7.37 -1.60 -2.82
CA VAL A 27 -8.39 -1.13 -3.77
C VAL A 27 -7.80 -0.86 -5.15
N LEU A 28 -6.63 -0.21 -5.22
CA LEU A 28 -5.92 0.01 -6.48
C LEU A 28 -5.56 -1.31 -7.16
N PHE A 29 -5.03 -2.28 -6.41
CA PHE A 29 -4.69 -3.59 -6.94
C PHE A 29 -5.92 -4.32 -7.47
N GLU A 30 -7.02 -4.33 -6.72
CA GLU A 30 -8.27 -4.99 -7.11
C GLU A 30 -8.89 -4.34 -8.35
N VAL A 31 -8.88 -3.02 -8.45
CA VAL A 31 -9.36 -2.30 -9.65
C VAL A 31 -8.51 -2.63 -10.87
N LEU A 32 -7.18 -2.69 -10.71
CA LEU A 32 -6.28 -3.02 -11.79
C LEU A 32 -6.43 -4.49 -12.22
N ASP A 33 -6.48 -5.43 -11.26
CA ASP A 33 -6.68 -6.84 -11.55
C ASP A 33 -8.03 -7.09 -12.22
N ARG A 34 -9.10 -6.40 -11.80
CA ARG A 34 -10.41 -6.51 -12.44
C ARG A 34 -10.43 -5.99 -13.88
N LYS A 35 -9.64 -4.95 -14.18
CA LYS A 35 -9.65 -4.29 -15.50
C LYS A 35 -8.67 -4.94 -16.49
N TYR A 36 -7.53 -5.41 -16.01
CA TYR A 36 -6.44 -5.94 -16.83
C TYR A 36 -6.21 -7.43 -16.65
N HIS A 37 -6.93 -8.11 -15.75
CA HIS A 37 -6.70 -9.51 -15.40
C HIS A 37 -5.22 -9.79 -15.08
N LEU A 38 -4.58 -8.88 -14.31
CA LEU A 38 -3.14 -8.92 -14.02
C LEU A 38 -2.67 -10.28 -13.54
N MET A 39 -3.38 -10.91 -12.60
CA MET A 39 -3.00 -12.24 -12.11
C MET A 39 -3.00 -13.27 -13.25
N ARG A 40 -3.99 -13.20 -14.15
CA ARG A 40 -4.05 -14.11 -15.30
C ARG A 40 -2.93 -13.81 -16.30
N GLU A 41 -2.67 -12.55 -16.59
CA GLU A 41 -1.65 -12.12 -17.56
C GLU A 41 -0.22 -12.42 -17.07
N ILE A 42 0.02 -12.34 -15.76
CA ILE A 42 1.30 -12.69 -15.13
C ILE A 42 1.53 -14.20 -15.20
N PHE A 43 0.54 -15.00 -14.78
CA PHE A 43 0.73 -16.45 -14.60
C PHE A 43 0.49 -17.26 -15.88
N GLU A 44 -0.46 -16.86 -16.74
CA GLU A 44 -0.80 -17.61 -17.97
C GLU A 44 -0.05 -17.08 -19.20
N GLU A 45 0.10 -15.75 -19.34
CA GLU A 45 0.74 -15.15 -20.52
C GLU A 45 2.22 -14.78 -20.30
N ASN A 46 2.77 -15.01 -19.09
CA ASN A 46 4.16 -14.66 -18.74
C ASN A 46 4.49 -13.18 -19.01
N SER A 47 3.48 -12.31 -18.88
CA SER A 47 3.61 -10.90 -19.20
C SER A 47 4.49 -10.20 -18.18
N THR A 48 5.72 -9.87 -18.59
CA THR A 48 6.69 -9.15 -17.76
C THR A 48 6.19 -7.76 -17.38
N ALA A 49 5.34 -7.14 -18.22
CA ALA A 49 4.74 -5.85 -17.96
C ALA A 49 3.84 -5.88 -16.72
N ALA A 50 2.98 -6.88 -16.60
CA ALA A 50 2.09 -7.04 -15.45
C ALA A 50 2.88 -7.36 -14.16
N ALA A 51 3.97 -8.13 -14.27
CA ALA A 51 4.87 -8.41 -13.15
C ALA A 51 5.60 -7.14 -12.65
N VAL A 52 6.09 -6.30 -13.56
CA VAL A 52 6.71 -5.00 -13.21
C VAL A 52 5.68 -4.07 -12.57
N LEU A 53 4.45 -4.07 -13.07
CA LEU A 53 3.36 -3.26 -12.52
C LEU A 53 3.03 -3.69 -11.09
N ALA A 54 2.86 -5.00 -10.84
CA ALA A 54 2.70 -5.54 -9.49
C ALA A 54 3.88 -5.22 -8.57
N GLY A 55 5.12 -5.35 -9.05
CA GLY A 55 6.33 -4.99 -8.31
C GLY A 55 6.39 -3.50 -7.94
N SER A 56 5.97 -2.61 -8.85
CA SER A 56 5.92 -1.16 -8.60
C SER A 56 4.94 -0.79 -7.49
N PHE A 57 3.82 -1.51 -7.38
CA PHE A 57 2.85 -1.33 -6.28
C PHE A 57 3.45 -1.69 -4.93
N VAL A 58 4.16 -2.81 -4.84
CA VAL A 58 4.81 -3.24 -3.59
C VAL A 58 5.83 -2.20 -3.12
N ILE A 59 6.68 -1.70 -4.02
CA ILE A 59 7.65 -0.65 -3.71
C ILE A 59 6.95 0.64 -3.29
N GLY A 60 5.86 1.02 -3.96
CA GLY A 60 5.06 2.18 -3.62
C GLY A 60 4.45 2.11 -2.21
N ILE A 61 3.91 0.95 -1.82
CA ILE A 61 3.38 0.72 -0.47
C ILE A 61 4.50 0.87 0.56
N PHE A 62 5.65 0.24 0.34
CA PHE A 62 6.80 0.36 1.23
C PHE A 62 7.28 1.81 1.38
N TYR A 63 7.28 2.58 0.28
CA TYR A 63 7.63 4.00 0.33
C TYR A 63 6.64 4.80 1.18
N VAL A 64 5.34 4.61 0.99
CA VAL A 64 4.31 5.33 1.76
C VAL A 64 4.39 4.98 3.24
N VAL A 65 4.55 3.69 3.58
CA VAL A 65 4.73 3.26 4.97
C VAL A 65 6.00 3.85 5.57
N ALA A 66 7.12 3.84 4.84
CA ALA A 66 8.37 4.43 5.30
C ALA A 66 8.26 5.93 5.57
N GLN A 67 7.52 6.67 4.73
CA GLN A 67 7.23 8.09 4.95
C GLN A 67 6.41 8.30 6.22
N ILE A 68 5.38 7.49 6.48
CA ILE A 68 4.56 7.58 7.70
C ILE A 68 5.37 7.30 8.98
N VAL A 69 6.38 6.43 8.91
CA VAL A 69 7.22 6.09 10.06
C VAL A 69 8.30 7.15 10.30
N THR A 70 8.84 7.75 9.24
CA THR A 70 9.97 8.69 9.33
C THR A 70 9.52 10.12 9.60
N HIS A 71 8.29 10.48 9.23
CA HIS A 71 7.78 11.85 9.21
C HIS A 71 6.56 12.03 10.11
#